data_AF-A0A7A0YES5-F1
#
_entry.id   AF-A0A7A0YES5-F1
#
_cell.length_a   1.000
_cell.length_b   1.000
_cell.length_c   1.000
_cell.angle_alpha   90.00
_cell.angle_beta   90.00
_cell.angle_gamma   90.00
#
_symmetry.space_group_name_H-M   'P 1'
#
loop_
_entity.id
_entity.type
_entity.pdbx_description
1 polymer ?
#
loop_
_entity_poly.entity_id
_entity_poly.type
_entity_poly.pdbx_seq_one_letter_code
_entity_poly.pdbx_strand_id
1 'polypeptide(L)'
;NPCGYVDPLGLAFCPRMQKTLQKLTDKAVADIIANPRLAEDLMSAGSYAHLKNGTNLYAASFGKAVERRVAQLVSDNSRLSKLVEHTGQAKGANGQFISSPDFTTKGKGVFDVTTNKALQAHIDRYTKAGVYTPYNDIGYLVYDVVYGLSF
;
A
#
# COMPACT_ATOMS: atom_id res chain seq x y z
N ASN A 1 20.60 -6.38 9.83
CA ASN A 1 19.68 -5.28 9.47
C ASN A 1 19.08 -5.60 8.08
N PRO A 2 17.75 -5.78 7.94
CA PRO A 2 17.12 -6.04 6.63
C PRO A 2 17.37 -4.93 5.60
N CYS A 3 17.75 -3.72 6.05
CA CYS A 3 18.02 -2.58 5.20
C CYS A 3 19.41 -2.56 4.56
N GLY A 4 20.36 -3.41 4.99
CA GLY A 4 21.68 -3.58 4.35
C GLY A 4 22.64 -2.37 4.40
N TYR A 5 22.11 -1.15 4.44
CA TYR A 5 22.79 0.13 4.54
C TYR A 5 21.85 1.05 5.34
N VAL A 6 22.37 1.69 6.39
CA VAL A 6 21.65 2.75 7.10
C VAL A 6 22.19 4.04 6.52
N ASP A 7 21.38 4.72 5.71
CA ASP A 7 21.69 6.09 5.31
C ASP A 7 21.85 6.95 6.58
N PRO A 8 22.98 7.68 6.74
CA PRO A 8 23.20 8.56 7.89
C PRO A 8 22.16 9.68 8.06
N LEU A 9 21.35 9.98 7.04
CA LEU A 9 20.20 10.90 7.13
C LEU A 9 18.89 10.21 7.54
N GLY A 10 18.89 8.87 7.63
CA GLY A 10 17.74 8.07 8.04
C GLY A 10 16.66 7.91 6.97
N LEU A 11 16.96 8.09 5.69
CA LEU A 11 16.05 7.83 4.57
C LEU A 11 16.44 6.50 3.91
N ALA A 12 16.26 5.39 4.63
CA ALA A 12 16.70 4.09 4.13
C ALA A 12 15.61 3.43 3.28
N PHE A 13 15.58 3.75 1.98
CA PHE A 13 14.98 2.86 0.99
C PHE A 13 15.59 1.47 1.14
N CYS A 14 14.72 0.46 1.30
CA CYS A 14 15.13 -0.90 1.63
C CYS A 14 14.72 -1.85 0.49
N PRO A 15 15.58 -2.06 -0.54
CA PRO A 15 15.24 -2.87 -1.72
C PRO A 15 14.79 -4.29 -1.38
N ARG A 16 15.39 -4.90 -0.34
CA ARG A 16 15.01 -6.24 0.12
C ARG A 16 13.61 -6.27 0.73
N MET A 17 13.24 -5.23 1.48
CA MET A 17 11.89 -5.09 2.02
C MET A 17 10.90 -4.78 0.91
N GLN A 18 11.24 -3.90 -0.04
CA GLN A 18 10.39 -3.60 -1.19
C GLN A 18 10.08 -4.89 -1.97
N LYS A 19 11.08 -5.71 -2.29
CA LYS A 19 10.85 -7.01 -2.96
C LYS A 19 9.95 -7.94 -2.14
N THR A 20 10.05 -7.90 -0.81
CA THR A 20 9.21 -8.74 0.06
C THR A 20 7.77 -8.25 0.05
N LEU A 21 7.55 -6.94 0.22
CA LEU A 21 6.22 -6.34 0.21
C LEU A 21 5.59 -6.37 -1.20
N GLN A 22 6.39 -6.31 -2.27
CA GLN A 22 5.90 -6.48 -3.64
C GLN A 22 5.31 -7.88 -3.82
N LYS A 23 6.00 -8.94 -3.35
CA LYS A 23 5.44 -10.30 -3.39
C LYS A 23 4.13 -10.42 -2.60
N LEU A 24 3.99 -9.71 -1.48
CA LEU A 24 2.73 -9.67 -0.74
C LEU A 24 1.65 -8.88 -1.49
N THR A 25 2.03 -7.83 -2.23
CA THR A 25 1.13 -7.05 -3.09
C THR A 25 0.62 -7.92 -4.24
N ASP A 26 1.52 -8.63 -4.92
CA ASP A 26 1.16 -9.58 -5.98
C ASP A 26 0.23 -10.68 -5.44
N LYS A 27 0.55 -11.21 -4.25
CA LYS A 27 -0.31 -12.18 -3.57
C LYS A 27 -1.67 -11.59 -3.19
N ALA A 28 -1.73 -10.38 -2.67
CA ALA A 28 -2.97 -9.72 -2.31
C ALA A 28 -3.89 -9.53 -3.52
N VAL A 29 -3.33 -9.10 -4.65
CA VAL A 29 -4.05 -9.02 -5.93
C VAL A 29 -4.57 -10.41 -6.34
N ALA A 30 -3.72 -11.44 -6.30
CA ALA A 30 -4.14 -12.80 -6.64
C ALA A 30 -5.24 -13.35 -5.71
N ASP A 31 -5.14 -13.11 -4.40
CA ASP A 31 -6.14 -13.51 -3.41
C ASP A 31 -7.51 -12.83 -3.71
N ILE A 32 -7.51 -11.52 -4.01
CA ILE A 32 -8.74 -10.78 -4.35
C ILE A 32 -9.33 -11.24 -5.68
N ILE A 33 -8.49 -11.55 -6.69
CA ILE A 33 -9.00 -12.10 -7.96
C ILE A 33 -9.64 -13.47 -7.74
N ALA A 34 -9.00 -14.34 -6.96
CA ALA A 34 -9.48 -15.69 -6.68
C ALA A 34 -10.75 -15.69 -5.83
N ASN A 35 -10.87 -14.74 -4.89
CA ASN A 35 -12.06 -14.56 -4.06
C ASN A 35 -12.35 -13.06 -3.83
N PRO A 36 -13.10 -12.41 -4.74
CA PRO A 36 -13.38 -10.97 -4.63
C PRO A 36 -14.15 -10.59 -3.37
N ARG A 37 -14.90 -11.53 -2.77
CA ARG A 37 -15.61 -11.31 -1.50
C ARG A 37 -14.69 -11.06 -0.31
N LEU A 38 -13.40 -11.42 -0.40
CA LEU A 38 -12.42 -11.01 0.61
C LEU A 38 -12.40 -9.51 0.84
N ALA A 39 -12.73 -8.71 -0.19
CA ALA A 39 -12.79 -7.26 -0.05
C ALA A 39 -13.86 -6.81 0.97
N GLU A 40 -14.93 -7.58 1.19
CA GLU A 40 -16.03 -7.22 2.11
C GLU A 40 -15.52 -7.04 3.55
N ASP A 41 -14.73 -7.99 4.04
CA ASP A 41 -14.15 -7.94 5.39
C ASP A 41 -13.00 -6.92 5.51
N LEU A 42 -12.38 -6.56 4.38
CA LEU A 42 -11.27 -5.62 4.34
C LEU A 42 -11.74 -4.16 4.36
N MET A 43 -13.01 -3.85 4.05
CA MET A 43 -13.41 -2.46 3.89
C MET A 43 -14.79 -2.05 4.37
N SER A 44 -15.03 -0.74 4.37
CA SER A 44 -16.35 -0.23 4.69
C SER A 44 -17.34 -0.62 3.59
N ALA A 45 -18.60 -0.82 3.97
CA ALA A 45 -19.68 -1.17 3.05
C ALA A 45 -19.74 -0.26 1.81
N GLY A 46 -19.52 1.05 1.98
CA GLY A 46 -19.49 2.00 0.85
C GLY A 46 -18.32 1.77 -0.12
N SER A 47 -17.12 1.48 0.40
CA SER A 47 -15.96 1.17 -0.47
C SER A 47 -16.18 -0.16 -1.20
N TYR A 48 -16.75 -1.15 -0.52
CA TYR A 48 -17.07 -2.44 -1.11
C TYR A 48 -18.15 -2.32 -2.19
N ALA A 49 -19.16 -1.47 -1.98
CA ALA A 49 -20.20 -1.19 -2.98
C ALA A 49 -19.63 -0.63 -4.29
N HIS A 50 -18.56 0.18 -4.24
CA HIS A 50 -17.90 0.68 -5.45
C HIS A 50 -17.23 -0.43 -6.27
N LEU A 51 -16.69 -1.46 -5.60
CA LEU A 51 -16.16 -2.66 -6.24
C LEU A 51 -17.28 -3.48 -6.87
N LYS A 52 -18.30 -3.80 -6.08
CA LYS A 52 -19.43 -4.63 -6.50
C LYS A 52 -20.23 -4.03 -7.67
N ASN A 53 -20.44 -2.72 -7.64
CA ASN A 53 -21.26 -2.03 -8.63
C ASN A 53 -20.45 -1.47 -9.82
N GLY A 54 -19.12 -1.65 -9.84
CA GLY A 54 -18.29 -1.20 -10.96
C GLY A 54 -18.31 0.32 -11.19
N THR A 55 -18.42 1.11 -10.11
CA THR A 55 -18.54 2.58 -10.24
C THR A 55 -17.23 3.24 -10.70
N ASN A 56 -17.25 4.55 -10.97
CA ASN A 56 -16.05 5.34 -11.24
C ASN A 56 -14.99 5.30 -10.12
N LEU A 57 -15.37 4.88 -8.90
CA LEU A 57 -14.46 4.70 -7.76
C LEU A 57 -13.96 3.24 -7.60
N TYR A 58 -14.22 2.37 -8.58
CA TYR A 58 -13.77 0.97 -8.56
C TYR A 58 -12.27 0.86 -8.35
N ALA A 59 -11.46 1.53 -9.17
CA ALA A 59 -10.00 1.42 -9.12
C ALA A 59 -9.43 1.88 -7.76
N ALA A 60 -9.95 2.98 -7.21
CA ALA A 60 -9.55 3.46 -5.89
C ALA A 60 -9.95 2.49 -4.78
N SER A 61 -11.14 1.88 -4.89
CA SER A 61 -11.63 0.91 -3.90
C SER A 61 -10.87 -0.42 -4.01
N PHE A 62 -10.47 -0.82 -5.21
CA PHE A 62 -9.62 -1.98 -5.45
C PHE A 62 -8.24 -1.78 -4.83
N GLY A 63 -7.65 -0.59 -4.99
CA GLY A 63 -6.40 -0.25 -4.30
C GLY A 63 -6.48 -0.37 -2.79
N LYS A 64 -7.58 0.12 -2.18
CA LYS A 64 -7.82 -0.06 -0.74
C LYS A 64 -7.94 -1.54 -0.35
N ALA A 65 -8.57 -2.38 -1.17
CA ALA A 65 -8.64 -3.82 -0.91
C ALA A 65 -7.24 -4.44 -0.89
N VAL A 66 -6.43 -4.15 -1.92
CA VAL A 66 -5.06 -4.67 -2.05
C VAL A 66 -4.21 -4.21 -0.87
N GLU A 67 -4.18 -2.92 -0.57
CA GLU A 67 -3.44 -2.34 0.56
C GLU A 67 -3.77 -3.04 1.88
N ARG A 68 -5.06 -3.20 2.19
CA ARG A 68 -5.52 -3.81 3.45
C ARG A 68 -5.26 -5.31 3.50
N ARG A 69 -5.34 -6.00 2.36
CA ARG A 69 -4.94 -7.40 2.27
C ARG A 69 -3.44 -7.57 2.49
N VAL A 70 -2.60 -6.67 1.95
CA VAL A 70 -1.16 -6.64 2.25
C VAL A 70 -0.93 -6.42 3.75
N ALA A 71 -1.65 -5.48 4.37
CA ALA A 71 -1.56 -5.24 5.80
C ALA A 71 -1.91 -6.49 6.64
N GLN A 72 -2.96 -7.23 6.26
CA GLN A 72 -3.31 -8.49 6.90
C GLN A 72 -2.19 -9.54 6.74
N LEU A 73 -1.65 -9.71 5.52
CA LEU A 73 -0.54 -10.65 5.26
C LEU A 73 0.75 -10.27 6.03
N VAL A 74 1.01 -8.98 6.23
CA VAL A 74 2.11 -8.48 7.06
C VAL A 74 1.87 -8.82 8.54
N SER A 75 0.65 -8.59 9.03
CA SER A 75 0.26 -8.87 10.42
C SER A 75 0.34 -10.36 10.75
N ASP A 76 -0.11 -11.22 9.83
CA ASP A 76 -0.11 -12.69 9.98
C ASP A 76 1.31 -13.27 9.98
N ASN A 77 2.30 -12.51 9.47
CA ASN A 77 3.70 -12.91 9.47
C ASN A 77 4.43 -12.37 10.71
N SER A 78 4.75 -13.26 11.65
CA SER A 78 5.36 -12.93 12.96
C SER A 78 6.71 -12.17 12.88
N ARG A 79 7.39 -12.23 11.74
CA ARG A 79 8.62 -11.47 11.49
C ARG A 79 8.32 -10.10 10.90
N LEU A 80 7.43 -10.02 9.92
CA LEU A 80 7.10 -8.75 9.25
C LEU A 80 6.29 -7.83 10.15
N SER A 81 5.36 -8.37 10.96
CA SER A 81 4.57 -7.58 11.91
C SER A 81 5.41 -6.82 12.95
N LYS A 82 6.65 -7.24 13.18
CA LYS A 82 7.60 -6.55 14.08
C LYS A 82 8.40 -5.46 13.40
N LEU A 83 8.42 -5.44 12.07
CA LEU A 83 9.31 -4.65 11.22
C LEU A 83 8.57 -3.61 10.38
N VAL A 84 7.34 -3.92 9.97
CA VAL A 84 6.52 -3.13 9.05
C VAL A 84 5.23 -2.74 9.76
N GLU A 85 4.87 -1.47 9.66
CA GLU A 85 3.65 -0.90 10.21
C GLU A 85 2.77 -0.40 9.07
N HIS A 86 1.45 -0.65 9.17
CA HIS A 86 0.46 -0.16 8.22
C HIS A 86 -0.01 1.23 8.63
N THR A 87 0.18 2.21 7.76
CA THR A 87 -0.06 3.64 8.00
C THR A 87 -1.07 4.28 7.03
N GLY A 88 -1.59 3.53 6.05
CA GLY A 88 -2.55 4.03 5.05
C GLY A 88 -3.92 4.46 5.61
N GLN A 89 -4.14 4.29 6.91
CA GLN A 89 -5.34 4.76 7.63
C GLN A 89 -5.08 5.91 8.61
N ALA A 90 -3.93 6.58 8.50
CA ALA A 90 -3.55 7.67 9.40
C ALA A 90 -4.58 8.81 9.37
N LYS A 91 -4.94 9.30 10.56
CA LYS A 91 -5.85 10.42 10.77
C LYS A 91 -5.12 11.58 11.43
N GLY A 92 -5.34 12.80 10.94
CA GLY A 92 -4.82 14.03 11.54
C GLY A 92 -5.58 14.43 12.81
N ALA A 93 -5.20 15.57 13.39
CA ALA A 93 -5.74 16.09 14.66
C ALA A 93 -7.28 16.24 14.69
N ASN A 94 -7.93 16.35 13.53
CA ASN A 94 -9.38 16.50 13.38
C ASN A 94 -10.09 15.21 12.92
N GLY A 95 -9.43 14.06 13.01
CA GLY A 95 -9.99 12.77 12.58
C GLY A 95 -10.11 12.57 11.07
N GLN A 96 -9.69 13.56 10.26
CA GLN A 96 -9.63 13.47 8.81
C GLN A 96 -8.45 12.60 8.38
N PHE A 97 -8.66 11.77 7.35
CA PHE A 97 -7.56 11.03 6.73
C PHE A 97 -6.54 12.00 6.16
N ILE A 98 -5.27 11.75 6.48
CA ILE A 98 -4.15 12.50 5.92
C ILE A 98 -3.46 11.66 4.86
N SER A 99 -2.83 12.31 3.90
CA SER A 99 -1.98 11.63 2.93
C SER A 99 -0.78 11.05 3.67
N SER A 100 -0.79 9.74 3.90
CA SER A 100 0.32 8.97 4.46
C SER A 100 0.79 7.94 3.44
N PRO A 101 2.03 7.45 3.56
CA PRO A 101 2.39 6.20 2.91
C PRO A 101 1.57 5.04 3.47
N ASP A 102 1.38 4.01 2.66
CA ASP A 102 0.67 2.81 3.11
C ASP A 102 1.45 2.04 4.18
N PHE A 103 2.78 1.96 4.07
CA PHE A 103 3.61 1.23 5.04
C PHE A 103 4.87 1.98 5.42
N THR A 104 5.26 1.82 6.68
CA THR A 104 6.55 2.29 7.18
C THR A 104 7.30 1.17 7.89
N THR A 105 8.58 1.37 8.14
CA THR A 105 9.39 0.45 8.95
C THR A 105 10.07 1.19 10.10
N LYS A 106 10.45 0.46 11.14
CA LYS A 106 11.27 1.00 12.24
C LYS A 106 12.59 1.62 11.78
N GLY A 107 13.09 1.21 10.61
CA GLY A 107 14.28 1.76 9.95
C GLY A 107 13.98 2.95 9.04
N LYS A 108 12.82 3.61 9.18
CA LYS A 108 12.34 4.75 8.38
C LYS A 108 12.15 4.48 6.87
N GLY A 109 12.17 3.23 6.43
CA GLY A 109 11.77 2.87 5.06
C GLY A 109 10.28 3.09 4.87
N VAL A 110 9.91 3.70 3.74
CA VAL A 110 8.54 4.06 3.37
C VAL A 110 8.13 3.30 2.11
N PHE A 111 6.91 2.77 2.09
CA PHE A 111 6.38 2.01 0.96
C PHE A 111 4.94 2.40 0.69
N ASP A 112 4.57 2.36 -0.58
CA ASP A 112 3.25 2.81 -1.03
C ASP A 112 2.73 1.89 -2.11
N VAL A 113 1.51 1.37 -1.92
CA VAL A 113 0.83 0.50 -2.85
C VAL A 113 0.12 1.36 -3.88
N THR A 114 0.47 1.19 -5.15
CA THR A 114 -0.13 1.97 -6.22
C THR A 114 -0.25 1.15 -7.49
N THR A 115 -0.96 1.70 -8.47
CA THR A 115 -1.09 1.05 -9.78
C THR A 115 -0.01 1.56 -10.72
N ASN A 116 0.39 0.79 -11.74
CA ASN A 116 1.30 1.30 -12.76
C ASN A 116 0.78 2.60 -13.41
N LYS A 117 -0.54 2.67 -13.63
CA LYS A 117 -1.21 3.86 -14.18
C LYS A 117 -1.15 5.07 -13.25
N ALA A 118 -1.19 4.87 -11.93
CA ALA A 118 -1.19 5.95 -10.94
C ALA A 118 0.20 6.27 -10.36
N LEU A 119 1.23 5.48 -10.71
CA LEU A 119 2.59 5.60 -10.17
C LEU A 119 3.14 7.03 -10.26
N GLN A 120 3.02 7.68 -11.43
CA GLN A 120 3.54 9.04 -11.60
C GLN A 120 2.81 10.05 -10.69
N ALA A 121 1.49 9.90 -10.50
CA ALA A 121 0.74 10.77 -9.61
C ALA A 121 1.16 10.59 -8.14
N HIS A 122 1.52 9.37 -7.74
CA HIS A 122 2.06 9.09 -6.41
C HIS A 122 3.47 9.69 -6.24
N ILE A 123 4.34 9.56 -7.25
CA ILE A 123 5.67 10.22 -7.27
C ILE A 123 5.52 11.73 -7.11
N ASP A 124 4.63 12.35 -7.89
CA ASP A 124 4.34 13.78 -7.81
C ASP A 124 3.84 14.20 -6.42
N ARG A 125 2.98 13.39 -5.79
CA ARG A 125 2.42 13.66 -4.45
C ARG A 125 3.52 13.79 -3.40
N TYR A 126 4.49 12.90 -3.41
CA TYR A 126 5.56 12.89 -2.41
C TYR A 126 6.67 13.90 -2.68
N THR A 127 6.93 14.20 -3.96
CA THR A 127 7.95 15.17 -4.37
C THR A 127 7.49 16.61 -4.22
N LYS A 128 6.24 16.93 -4.59
CA LYS A 128 5.66 18.27 -4.41
C LYS A 128 5.49 18.65 -2.94
N ALA A 129 5.30 17.66 -2.06
CA ALA A 129 5.21 17.89 -0.63
C ALA A 129 6.58 18.25 0.01
N GLY A 130 7.69 18.14 -0.74
CA GLY A 130 9.04 18.40 -0.22
C GLY A 130 9.51 17.40 0.84
N VAL A 131 8.79 16.29 1.02
CA VAL A 131 9.03 15.30 2.08
C VAL A 131 10.02 14.22 1.61
N TYR A 132 10.02 13.89 0.32
CA TYR A 132 10.81 12.81 -0.26
C TYR A 132 11.30 13.16 -1.67
N THR A 133 12.45 12.62 -2.06
CA THR A 133 12.99 12.71 -3.42
C THR A 133 12.30 11.70 -4.36
N PRO A 134 12.19 11.97 -5.68
CA PRO A 134 11.29 11.25 -6.57
C PRO A 134 11.51 9.75 -6.73
N TYR A 135 12.74 9.26 -6.56
CA TYR A 135 13.10 7.90 -6.98
C TYR A 135 13.81 7.04 -5.92
N ASN A 136 14.20 7.61 -4.77
CA ASN A 136 15.12 6.92 -3.85
C ASN A 136 14.65 6.80 -2.41
N ASP A 137 13.49 7.37 -2.04
CA ASP A 137 13.06 7.36 -0.63
C ASP A 137 11.80 6.51 -0.38
N ILE A 138 11.05 6.17 -1.44
CA ILE A 138 9.78 5.42 -1.34
C ILE A 138 9.85 4.16 -2.20
N GLY A 139 9.60 3.02 -1.57
CA GLY A 139 9.39 1.76 -2.26
C GLY A 139 7.96 1.66 -2.79
N TYR A 140 7.73 2.09 -4.03
CA TYR A 140 6.45 1.87 -4.70
C TYR A 140 6.23 0.37 -4.96
N LEU A 141 5.05 -0.12 -4.58
CA LEU A 141 4.60 -1.49 -4.74
C LEU A 141 3.50 -1.48 -5.80
N VAL A 142 3.86 -1.85 -7.03
CA VAL A 142 3.03 -1.58 -8.21
C VAL A 142 2.27 -2.81 -8.68
N TYR A 143 1.06 -2.61 -9.19
CA TYR A 143 0.24 -3.65 -9.82
C TYR A 143 -0.71 -3.01 -10.86
N ASP A 144 -1.44 -3.82 -11.62
CA ASP A 144 -2.49 -3.34 -12.53
C ASP A 144 -3.88 -3.67 -11.98
N VAL A 145 -4.81 -2.72 -12.08
CA VAL A 145 -6.20 -2.92 -11.64
C VAL A 145 -6.85 -3.98 -12.50
N VAL A 146 -7.43 -5.00 -11.84
CA VAL A 146 -8.24 -6.02 -12.52
C VAL A 146 -9.70 -5.64 -12.42
N TYR A 147 -10.33 -5.45 -13.58
CA TYR A 147 -11.74 -5.12 -13.72
C TYR A 147 -12.57 -6.38 -14.02
N GLY A 148 -13.88 -6.29 -13.79
CA GLY A 148 -14.82 -7.37 -14.14
C GLY A 148 -14.81 -8.56 -13.18
N LEU A 149 -14.28 -8.38 -11.97
CA LEU A 149 -14.37 -9.39 -10.92
C LEU A 149 -15.81 -9.53 -10.43
N SER A 150 -16.20 -10.75 -10.05
CA SER A 150 -17.54 -11.06 -9.54
C SER A 150 -17.54 -10.97 -8.00
N PHE A 151 -18.06 -9.86 -7.48
CA PHE A 151 -18.16 -9.56 -6.03
C PHE A 151 -19.50 -10.01 -5.43
#